data_AF-A0A485B8G7-F1
#
_entry.id   AF-A0A485B8G7-F1
#
_cell.length_a   1.000
_cell.length_b   1.000
_cell.length_c   1.000
_cell.angle_alpha   90.00
_cell.angle_beta   90.00
_cell.angle_gamma   90.00
#
_symmetry.space_group_name_H-M   'P 1'
#
loop_
_entity.id
_entity.type
_entity.pdbx_description
1 polymer ?
#
loop_
_entity_poly.entity_id
_entity_poly.type
_entity_poly.pdbx_seq_one_letter_code
_entity_poly.pdbx_strand_id
1 'polypeptide(L)' 'MMLWAPREYELFRLCDGGQAEQLLWHYLHRAPVAESFLWRRWLYLLWDEVDSLVNTGRFDRARFDLAAKSLLPWLA' A
#
# COMPACT_ATOMS: atom_id res chain seq x y z
N MET A 1 -17.46 -14.17 0.57
CA MET A 1 -17.23 -13.74 -0.82
C MET A 1 -15.73 -13.58 -1.01
N MET A 2 -15.12 -14.27 -1.97
CA MET A 2 -13.69 -14.11 -2.27
C MET A 2 -13.52 -12.84 -3.11
N LEU A 3 -12.79 -11.85 -2.59
CA LEU A 3 -12.40 -10.68 -3.36
C LEU A 3 -11.06 -10.98 -4.02
N TRP A 4 -11.04 -11.03 -5.35
CA TRP A 4 -9.82 -11.21 -6.12
C TRP A 4 -9.06 -9.90 -6.15
N ALA A 5 -7.88 -9.86 -5.55
CA ALA A 5 -6.95 -8.74 -5.62
C ALA A 5 -5.51 -9.26 -5.80
N PRO A 6 -4.62 -8.47 -6.41
CA PRO A 6 -3.19 -8.77 -6.40
C PRO A 6 -2.70 -8.89 -4.95
N ARG A 7 -1.84 -9.88 -4.65
CA ARG A 7 -1.24 -10.06 -3.31
C ARG A 7 -0.54 -8.82 -2.77
N GLU A 8 -0.06 -7.95 -3.66
CA GLU A 8 0.54 -6.66 -3.34
C GLU A 8 -0.42 -5.74 -2.55
N TYR A 9 -1.73 -5.90 -2.72
CA TYR A 9 -2.76 -5.21 -1.96
C TYR A 9 -2.80 -5.60 -0.48
N GLU A 10 -2.31 -6.78 -0.11
CA GLU A 10 -2.15 -7.14 1.31
C GLU A 10 -0.80 -6.66 1.85
N LEU A 11 0.23 -6.69 0.99
CA LEU A 11 1.61 -6.40 1.38
C LEU A 11 1.89 -4.92 1.64
N PHE A 12 1.18 -3.99 0.99
CA PHE A 12 1.48 -2.55 1.13
C PHE A 12 1.31 -2.05 2.58
N ARG A 13 0.42 -2.68 3.34
CA ARG A 13 0.16 -2.38 4.76
C ARG A 13 1.37 -2.70 5.66
N LEU A 14 2.28 -3.56 5.19
CA LEU A 14 3.47 -3.96 5.93
C LEU A 14 4.64 -2.98 5.76
N CYS A 15 4.47 -1.92 4.97
CA CYS A 15 5.51 -0.90 4.75
C CYS A 15 5.67 0.10 5.92
N ASP A 16 4.85 0.02 6.97
CA ASP A 16 4.79 0.99 8.07
C ASP A 16 5.90 0.78 9.15
N GLY A 17 6.97 0.04 8.81
CA GLY A 17 8.18 -0.14 9.64
C GLY A 17 8.07 -1.22 10.73
N GLY A 18 9.12 -1.33 11.54
CA GLY A 18 9.16 -2.22 12.71
C GLY A 18 9.07 -3.72 12.34
N GLN A 19 8.26 -4.48 13.09
CA GLN A 19 8.07 -5.91 12.84
C GLN A 19 7.32 -6.20 11.53
N ALA A 20 6.45 -5.28 11.09
CA ALA A 20 5.71 -5.42 9.83
C ALA A 20 6.66 -5.41 8.63
N GLU A 21 7.65 -4.51 8.66
CA GLU A 21 8.69 -4.46 7.62
C GLU A 21 9.56 -5.73 7.60
N GLN A 22 9.88 -6.31 8.76
CA GLN A 22 10.60 -7.59 8.82
C GLN A 22 9.79 -8.74 8.21
N LEU A 23 8.47 -8.75 8.43
CA LEU A 23 7.57 -9.72 7.81
C LEU A 23 7.53 -9.54 6.28
N LEU A 24 7.40 -8.29 5.81
CA LEU A 24 7.46 -7.98 4.38
C LEU A 24 8.77 -8.46 3.77
N TRP A 25 9.90 -8.19 4.43
CA TRP A 25 11.22 -8.62 3.96
C TRP A 25 11.31 -10.15 3.82
N HIS A 26 10.86 -10.91 4.83
CA HIS A 26 10.85 -12.37 4.78
C HIS A 26 9.93 -12.91 3.68
N TYR A 27 8.79 -12.27 3.47
CA TYR A 27 7.86 -12.63 2.40
C TYR A 27 8.50 -12.42 1.02
N LEU A 28 9.10 -11.26 0.79
CA LEU A 28 9.73 -10.91 -0.49
C LEU A 28 10.92 -11.82 -0.83
N HIS A 29 11.65 -12.31 0.17
CA HIS A 29 12.72 -13.30 -0.04
C HIS A 29 12.21 -14.63 -0.62
N ARG A 30 10.98 -15.02 -0.27
CA ARG A 30 10.39 -16.29 -0.73
C ARG A 30 9.56 -16.11 -1.99
N ALA A 31 8.88 -14.98 -2.12
CA ALA A 31 7.97 -14.70 -3.22
C ALA A 31 8.13 -13.25 -3.72
N PRO A 32 9.16 -12.97 -4.52
CA PRO A 32 9.45 -11.63 -5.03
C PRO A 32 8.25 -11.05 -5.79
N VAL A 33 7.94 -9.78 -5.57
CA VAL A 33 6.94 -9.03 -6.34
C VAL A 33 7.59 -8.30 -7.50
N ALA A 34 6.79 -7.75 -8.40
CA ALA A 34 7.34 -6.93 -9.49
C ALA A 34 7.93 -5.63 -8.93
N GLU A 35 8.98 -5.11 -9.58
CA GLU A 35 9.62 -3.83 -9.19
C GLU A 35 8.61 -2.67 -9.11
N SER A 36 7.61 -2.69 -9.99
CA SER A 36 6.49 -1.75 -9.99
C SER A 36 5.69 -1.69 -8.68
N PHE A 37 5.83 -2.68 -7.79
CA PHE A 37 5.23 -2.64 -6.45
C PHE A 37 5.66 -1.39 -5.66
N LEU A 38 6.90 -0.91 -5.88
CA LEU A 38 7.44 0.26 -5.19
C LEU A 38 6.56 1.50 -5.31
N TRP A 39 5.94 1.71 -6.48
CA TRP A 39 5.02 2.81 -6.72
C TRP A 39 3.56 2.40 -6.56
N ARG A 40 3.19 1.15 -6.89
CA ARG A 40 1.81 0.65 -6.70
C ARG A 40 1.36 0.68 -5.25
N ARG A 41 2.28 0.51 -4.30
CA ARG A 41 1.96 0.65 -2.86
C ARG A 41 1.34 2.01 -2.52
N TRP A 42 1.75 3.09 -3.19
CA TRP A 42 1.19 4.41 -2.97
C TRP A 42 -0.23 4.52 -3.51
N LEU A 43 -0.51 3.87 -4.64
CA LEU A 43 -1.87 3.77 -5.16
C LEU A 43 -2.79 2.99 -4.20
N TYR A 44 -2.30 1.88 -3.64
CA TYR A 44 -3.06 1.12 -2.65
C TYR A 44 -3.31 1.90 -1.37
N LEU A 45 -2.34 2.71 -0.94
CA LEU A 45 -2.49 3.56 0.22
C LEU A 45 -3.52 4.68 0.00
N LEU A 46 -3.53 5.31 -1.19
CA LEU A 46 -4.58 6.26 -1.56
C LEU A 46 -5.96 5.62 -1.53
N TRP A 47 -6.09 4.41 -2.06
CA TRP A 47 -7.34 3.68 -2.05
C TRP A 47 -7.79 3.31 -0.63
N ASP A 48 -6.87 2.85 0.23
CA ASP A 48 -7.16 2.48 1.62
C ASP A 48 -7.76 3.66 2.42
N GLU A 49 -7.22 4.86 2.25
CA GLU A 49 -7.75 6.06 2.92
C GLU A 49 -9.14 6.46 2.39
N VAL A 50 -9.38 6.35 1.07
CA VAL A 50 -10.69 6.62 0.48
C VAL A 50 -11.72 5.57 0.92
N ASP A 51 -11.35 4.30 0.92
CA ASP A 51 -12.20 3.19 1.38
C ASP A 51 -12.54 3.35 2.87
N SER A 52 -11.55 3.67 3.71
CA SER A 52 -11.74 4.00 5.12
C SER A 52 -12.70 5.17 5.31
N LEU A 53 -12.58 6.23 4.50
CA LEU A 53 -13.48 7.38 4.58
C LEU A 53 -14.92 6.99 4.22
N VAL A 54 -15.11 6.26 3.12
CA VAL A 54 -16.44 5.87 2.63
C VAL A 54 -17.13 4.91 3.60
N ASN A 55 -16.40 3.92 4.11
CA ASN A 55 -16.99 2.84 4.92
C ASN A 55 -17.05 3.16 6.42
N THR A 56 -16.16 4.03 6.92
CA THR A 56 -16.05 4.28 8.37
C THR A 56 -16.10 5.76 8.75
N GLY A 57 -16.03 6.67 7.78
CA GLY A 57 -15.92 8.11 8.03
C GLY A 57 -14.53 8.56 8.50
N ARG A 58 -13.55 7.65 8.61
CA ARG A 58 -12.18 7.97 9.05
C ARG A 58 -11.27 8.23 7.86
N PHE A 59 -10.47 9.27 7.94
CA PHE A 59 -9.55 9.66 6.88
C PHE A 59 -8.28 10.29 7.46
N ASP A 60 -7.12 9.69 7.19
CA ASP A 60 -5.84 10.30 7.53
C ASP A 60 -5.35 11.15 6.36
N ARG A 61 -5.56 12.46 6.49
CA ARG A 61 -5.16 13.43 5.47
C ARG A 61 -3.65 13.43 5.23
N ALA A 62 -2.84 13.28 6.28
CA ALA A 62 -1.40 13.33 6.17
C ALA A 62 -0.87 12.11 5.40
N ARG A 63 -1.43 10.93 5.69
CA ARG A 63 -1.10 9.67 5.00
C ARG A 63 -1.53 9.70 3.53
N PHE A 64 -2.71 10.24 3.23
CA PHE A 64 -3.17 10.45 1.85
C PHE A 64 -2.24 11.42 1.07
N ASP A 65 -1.92 12.58 1.66
CA ASP A 65 -1.07 13.57 1.00
C ASP A 65 0.36 13.05 0.77
N LEU A 66 0.88 12.23 1.69
CA LEU A 66 2.16 11.54 1.51
C LEU A 66 2.09 10.59 0.31
N ALA A 67 1.09 9.71 0.27
CA ALA A 67 0.93 8.74 -0.82
C ALA A 67 0.79 9.44 -2.18
N ALA A 68 -0.01 10.51 -2.26
CA ALA A 68 -0.19 11.30 -3.46
C ALA A 68 1.14 11.89 -3.95
N LYS A 69 1.88 12.58 -3.06
CA LYS A 69 3.18 13.16 -3.40
C LYS A 69 4.21 12.11 -3.81
N SER A 70 4.24 10.96 -3.15
CA SER A 70 5.18 9.88 -3.45
C SER A 70 4.85 9.12 -4.72
N LEU A 71 3.60 9.16 -5.20
CA LEU A 71 3.18 8.57 -6.46
C LEU A 71 3.56 9.45 -7.67
N LEU A 72 3.52 10.78 -7.53
CA LEU A 72 3.74 11.72 -8.64
C LEU A 72 4.98 11.44 -9.50
N PRO A 73 6.17 11.12 -8.96
CA PRO A 73 7.37 10.85 -9.77
C PRO A 73 7.23 9.66 -10.73
N TRP A 74 6.23 8.80 -10.53
CA TRP A 74 6.03 7.55 -11.28
C TRP A 74 4.94 7.65 -12.36
N LEU A 75 4.34 8.83 -12.54
CA LEU A 75 3.25 9.09 -13.50
C LEU A 75 3.71 9.83 -14.77
N ALA A 76 5.02 10.07 -14.91
CA ALA A 76 5.62 10.79 -16.04
C ALA A 76 5.81 9.89 -17.27
#